data_AF-A0A091MJY3-F1
#
_entry.id   AF-A0A091MJY3-F1
#
_cell.length_a   1.000
_cell.length_b   1.000
_cell.length_c   1.000
_cell.angle_alpha   90.00
_cell.angle_beta   90.00
_cell.angle_gamma   90.00
#
_symmetry.space_group_name_H-M   'P 1'
#
loop_
_entity.id
_entity.type
_entity.pdbx_description
1 polymer ?
#
loop_
_entity_poly.entity_id
_entity_poly.type
_entity_poly.pdbx_seq_one_letter_code
_entity_poly.pdbx_strand_id
1 'polypeptide(L)'
;ADMNGTAIENFACVIFNVSFMNCTWHVSRTATRDTQYFLYWQPSEEEDITGCQDYIKDDSGRHTGCRFQNVTIAQNDAYFLVNGSRSGQNIEERLLINNIFDYIIVEKFTPPLNVTVNCTEASHSCNIWWKPPRTSYKKRSSCFKYDIVIEKK
;
A
#
# COMPACT_ATOMS: atom_id res chain seq x y z
N ALA A 1 -8.60 -27.17 10.09
CA ALA A 1 -8.98 -27.33 8.68
C ALA A 1 -7.89 -26.65 7.88
N ASP A 2 -7.04 -27.46 7.27
CA ASP A 2 -5.75 -27.07 6.70
C ASP A 2 -5.96 -26.06 5.57
N MET A 3 -5.39 -24.86 5.71
CA MET A 3 -5.25 -23.92 4.61
C MET A 3 -4.27 -24.55 3.62
N ASN A 4 -4.79 -25.10 2.52
CA ASN A 4 -4.02 -25.45 1.34
C ASN A 4 -3.02 -24.31 1.06
N GLY A 5 -1.73 -24.62 1.18
CA GLY A 5 -0.65 -23.65 1.24
C GLY A 5 -0.77 -22.59 0.14
N THR A 6 -1.00 -21.35 0.56
CA THR A 6 -0.99 -20.21 -0.34
C THR A 6 0.43 -20.07 -0.90
N ALA A 7 0.57 -19.91 -2.22
CA ALA A 7 1.87 -19.88 -2.88
C ALA A 7 2.78 -18.71 -2.42
N ILE A 8 2.19 -17.74 -1.71
CA ILE A 8 2.87 -16.59 -1.11
C ILE A 8 2.46 -16.44 0.37
N GLU A 9 3.31 -15.79 1.14
CA GLU A 9 3.12 -15.47 2.56
C GLU A 9 3.41 -13.98 2.81
N ASN A 10 2.89 -13.42 3.90
CA ASN A 10 3.18 -12.04 4.32
C ASN A 10 2.95 -10.98 3.23
N PHE A 11 1.86 -11.11 2.48
CA PHE A 11 1.46 -10.10 1.51
C PHE A 11 1.09 -8.80 2.23
N ALA A 12 1.70 -7.69 1.85
CA ALA A 12 1.42 -6.38 2.42
C ALA A 12 1.56 -5.30 1.36
N CYS A 13 0.72 -4.26 1.43
CA CYS A 13 0.79 -3.12 0.54
C CYS A 13 0.92 -1.81 1.33
N VAL A 14 1.76 -0.90 0.85
CA VAL A 14 1.92 0.43 1.42
C VAL A 14 1.63 1.47 0.35
N ILE A 15 0.64 2.32 0.61
CA ILE A 15 0.35 3.49 -0.20
C ILE A 15 1.20 4.65 0.31
N PHE A 16 1.83 5.39 -0.59
CA PHE A 16 2.65 6.54 -0.23
C PHE A 16 2.55 7.59 -1.33
N ASN A 17 2.94 8.83 -1.02
CA ASN A 17 2.89 9.95 -1.95
C ASN A 17 1.53 10.08 -2.66
N VAL A 18 0.44 9.85 -1.92
CA VAL A 18 -0.96 9.97 -2.36
C VAL A 18 -1.43 8.86 -3.30
N SER A 19 -0.67 8.48 -4.33
CA SER A 19 -1.16 7.59 -5.38
C SER A 19 -0.19 6.49 -5.83
N PHE A 20 0.90 6.28 -5.08
CA PHE A 20 1.81 5.16 -5.32
C PHE A 20 1.54 4.05 -4.33
N MET A 21 1.66 2.79 -4.76
CA MET A 21 1.48 1.63 -3.90
C MET A 21 2.56 0.60 -4.15
N ASN A 22 3.26 0.22 -3.08
CA ASN A 22 4.21 -0.88 -3.11
C ASN A 22 3.59 -2.08 -2.41
N CYS A 23 3.43 -3.19 -3.12
CA CYS A 23 3.02 -4.46 -2.55
C CYS A 23 4.21 -5.41 -2.52
N THR A 24 4.36 -6.17 -1.46
CA THR A 24 5.44 -7.16 -1.29
C THR A 24 4.90 -8.44 -0.68
N TRP A 25 5.53 -9.57 -1.01
CA TRP A 25 5.21 -10.86 -0.44
C TRP A 25 6.46 -11.73 -0.33
N HIS A 26 6.38 -12.75 0.52
CA HIS A 26 7.35 -13.82 0.60
C HIS A 26 6.89 -15.00 -0.24
N VAL A 27 7.86 -15.67 -0.85
CA VAL A 27 7.65 -16.92 -1.57
C VAL A 27 7.47 -18.03 -0.54
N SER A 28 6.38 -18.80 -0.61
CA SER A 28 6.19 -19.89 0.34
C SER A 28 7.28 -20.94 0.18
N ARG A 29 7.67 -21.59 1.28
CA ARG A 29 8.71 -22.63 1.29
C ARG A 29 8.34 -23.86 0.46
N THR A 30 7.06 -24.05 0.20
CA THR A 30 6.53 -25.15 -0.62
C THR A 30 6.55 -24.82 -2.13
N ALA A 31 6.79 -23.57 -2.51
CA ALA A 31 6.80 -23.15 -3.91
C ALA A 31 8.07 -23.63 -4.63
N THR A 32 7.92 -24.08 -5.88
CA THR A 32 9.04 -24.59 -6.66
C THR A 32 9.95 -23.46 -7.17
N ARG A 33 11.19 -23.81 -7.56
CA ARG A 33 12.18 -22.82 -8.02
C ARG A 33 11.80 -22.13 -9.33
N ASP A 34 10.92 -22.74 -10.11
CA ASP A 34 10.45 -22.31 -11.43
C ASP A 34 9.10 -21.57 -11.38
N THR A 35 8.54 -21.32 -10.19
CA THR A 35 7.31 -20.54 -10.03
C THR A 35 7.58 -19.05 -10.20
N GLN A 36 6.82 -18.39 -11.07
CA GLN A 36 6.77 -16.94 -11.26
C GLN A 36 5.41 -16.39 -10.82
N TYR A 37 5.39 -15.20 -10.22
CA TYR A 37 4.17 -14.60 -9.67
C TYR A 37 3.72 -13.38 -10.48
N PHE A 38 2.42 -13.17 -10.58
CA PHE A 38 1.84 -12.00 -11.23
C PHE A 38 0.78 -11.39 -10.33
N LEU A 39 0.90 -10.10 -10.06
CA LEU A 39 -0.04 -9.37 -9.22
C LEU A 39 -0.97 -8.51 -10.08
N TYR A 40 -2.25 -8.56 -9.74
CA TYR A 40 -3.31 -7.72 -10.28
C TYR A 40 -4.04 -7.05 -9.13
N TRP A 41 -4.50 -5.82 -9.34
CA TRP A 41 -5.31 -5.09 -8.39
C TRP A 41 -6.56 -4.52 -9.06
N GLN A 42 -7.65 -4.44 -8.30
CA GLN A 42 -8.90 -3.85 -8.72
C GLN A 42 -9.37 -2.87 -7.62
N PRO A 43 -9.55 -1.57 -7.93
CA PRO A 43 -9.94 -0.56 -6.94
C PRO A 43 -11.34 -0.73 -6.35
N SER A 44 -12.25 -1.42 -7.05
CA SER A 44 -13.61 -1.77 -6.63
C SER A 44 -14.19 -2.79 -7.62
N GLU A 45 -15.35 -3.39 -7.35
CA GLU A 45 -15.96 -4.34 -8.29
C GLU A 45 -16.32 -3.73 -9.66
N GLU A 46 -16.58 -2.41 -9.68
CA GLU A 46 -17.00 -1.67 -10.88
C GLU A 46 -15.82 -1.16 -11.72
N GLU A 47 -14.60 -1.21 -11.19
CA GLU A 47 -13.39 -0.66 -11.80
C GLU A 47 -12.58 -1.72 -12.54
N ASP A 48 -11.76 -1.30 -13.51
CA ASP A 48 -10.94 -2.20 -14.30
C ASP A 48 -9.81 -2.85 -13.48
N ILE A 49 -9.54 -4.13 -13.78
CA ILE A 49 -8.39 -4.85 -13.22
C ILE A 49 -7.10 -4.32 -13.85
N THR A 50 -6.17 -3.90 -13.02
CA THR A 50 -4.87 -3.41 -13.44
C THR A 50 -3.77 -4.39 -13.06
N GLY A 51 -3.00 -4.85 -14.05
CA GLY A 51 -1.81 -5.66 -13.82
C GLY A 51 -0.64 -4.84 -13.27
N CYS A 52 0.29 -5.51 -12.60
CA CYS A 52 1.51 -4.86 -12.10
C CYS A 52 2.28 -4.13 -13.20
N GLN A 53 2.66 -2.88 -12.92
CA GLN A 53 3.38 -2.01 -13.85
C GLN A 53 4.91 -2.14 -13.70
N ASP A 54 5.40 -2.32 -12.47
CA ASP A 54 6.83 -2.47 -12.18
C ASP A 54 7.04 -3.52 -11.07
N TYR A 55 7.61 -4.66 -11.46
CA TYR A 55 7.84 -5.78 -10.53
C TYR A 55 9.13 -5.60 -9.74
N ILE A 56 9.04 -5.85 -8.43
CA ILE A 56 10.20 -6.04 -7.55
C ILE A 56 10.61 -7.51 -7.66
N LYS A 57 11.91 -7.75 -7.87
CA LYS A 57 12.45 -9.09 -8.11
C LYS A 57 13.45 -9.47 -7.03
N ASP A 58 13.48 -10.76 -6.68
CA ASP A 58 14.56 -11.34 -5.88
C ASP A 58 15.82 -11.63 -6.73
N ASP A 59 16.86 -12.14 -6.08
CA ASP A 59 18.14 -12.49 -6.71
C ASP A 59 18.01 -13.57 -7.80
N SER A 60 16.92 -14.35 -7.78
CA SER A 60 16.60 -15.35 -8.81
C SER A 60 15.76 -14.81 -9.96
N GLY A 61 15.41 -13.52 -9.93
CA GLY A 61 14.55 -12.86 -10.92
C GLY A 61 13.06 -13.12 -10.73
N ARG A 62 12.66 -13.71 -9.60
CA ARG A 62 11.26 -13.99 -9.29
C ARG A 62 10.57 -12.74 -8.75
N HIS A 63 9.32 -12.52 -9.14
CA HIS A 63 8.52 -11.42 -8.65
C HIS A 63 8.16 -11.64 -7.18
N THR A 64 8.60 -10.73 -6.33
CA THR A 64 8.37 -10.72 -4.87
C THR A 64 7.67 -9.43 -4.41
N GLY A 65 7.36 -8.56 -5.35
CA GLY A 65 6.60 -7.36 -5.10
C GLY A 65 6.19 -6.65 -6.39
N CYS A 66 5.43 -5.59 -6.23
CA CYS A 66 4.95 -4.75 -7.32
C CYS A 66 4.91 -3.28 -6.87
N ARG A 67 5.17 -2.38 -7.81
CA ARG A 67 4.92 -0.95 -7.68
C ARG A 67 3.82 -0.54 -8.66
N PHE A 68 2.74 0.01 -8.11
CA PHE A 68 1.65 0.62 -8.86
C PHE A 68 1.73 2.14 -8.79
N GLN A 69 1.33 2.78 -9.88
CA GLN A 69 1.17 4.22 -9.99
C GLN A 69 -0.31 4.56 -10.21
N ASN A 70 -0.72 5.75 -9.76
CA ASN A 70 -2.07 6.27 -9.90
C ASN A 70 -3.15 5.40 -9.24
N VAL A 71 -2.85 4.83 -8.08
CA VAL A 71 -3.85 4.09 -7.31
C VAL A 71 -4.82 5.04 -6.63
N THR A 72 -6.11 4.70 -6.71
CA THR A 72 -7.17 5.39 -5.98
C THR A 72 -7.96 4.32 -5.25
N ILE A 73 -7.86 4.25 -3.93
CA ILE A 73 -8.61 3.23 -3.16
C ILE A 73 -9.92 3.85 -2.73
N ALA A 74 -11.01 3.40 -3.34
CA ALA A 74 -12.35 3.68 -2.84
C ALA A 74 -12.53 2.97 -1.49
N GLN A 75 -13.34 3.56 -0.61
CA GLN A 75 -13.41 3.16 0.78
C GLN A 75 -13.81 1.67 0.92
N ASN A 76 -12.97 0.88 1.60
CA ASN A 76 -13.15 -0.51 2.04
C ASN A 76 -13.10 -1.64 1.01
N ASP A 77 -13.21 -1.36 -0.29
CA ASP A 77 -13.26 -2.41 -1.30
C ASP A 77 -12.03 -2.31 -2.19
N ALA A 78 -11.08 -3.23 -2.08
CA ALA A 78 -9.99 -3.39 -3.05
C ALA A 78 -9.63 -4.86 -3.14
N TYR A 79 -9.51 -5.34 -4.37
CA TYR A 79 -9.26 -6.75 -4.66
C TYR A 79 -7.84 -6.91 -5.18
N PHE A 80 -7.10 -7.86 -4.61
CA PHE A 80 -5.80 -8.27 -5.11
C PHE A 80 -5.86 -9.71 -5.57
N LEU A 81 -5.26 -9.99 -6.72
CA LEU A 81 -5.13 -11.35 -7.25
C LEU A 81 -3.65 -11.63 -7.51
N VAL A 82 -3.12 -12.68 -6.89
CA VAL A 82 -1.80 -13.21 -7.21
C VAL A 82 -1.95 -14.53 -7.94
N ASN A 83 -1.41 -14.59 -9.16
CA ASN A 83 -1.34 -15.79 -9.98
C ASN A 83 0.08 -16.36 -9.96
N GLY A 84 0.20 -17.68 -9.78
CA GLY A 84 1.44 -18.43 -10.01
C GLY A 84 1.47 -19.05 -11.41
N SER A 85 2.60 -18.94 -12.10
CA SER A 85 2.90 -19.72 -13.32
C SER A 85 4.15 -20.54 -13.10
N ARG A 86 4.16 -21.77 -13.59
CA ARG A 86 5.31 -22.69 -13.53
C ARG A 86 5.67 -23.15 -14.92
N SER A 87 6.93 -22.98 -15.30
CA SER A 87 7.43 -23.40 -16.62
C SER A 87 6.59 -22.89 -17.80
N GLY A 88 6.01 -21.68 -17.69
CA GLY A 88 5.17 -21.07 -18.71
C GLY A 88 3.72 -21.57 -18.77
N GLN A 89 3.34 -22.52 -17.90
CA GLN A 89 1.94 -22.93 -17.72
C GLN A 89 1.34 -22.19 -16.52
N ASN A 90 0.10 -21.73 -16.64
CA ASN A 90 -0.63 -21.17 -15.52
C ASN A 90 -0.90 -22.31 -14.53
N ILE A 91 -0.51 -22.13 -13.26
CA ILE A 91 -0.94 -23.05 -12.20
C ILE A 91 -2.27 -22.51 -11.67
N GLU A 92 -3.19 -23.39 -11.29
CA GLU A 92 -4.40 -23.02 -10.52
C GLU A 92 -4.08 -22.59 -9.07
N GLU A 93 -2.92 -22.00 -8.82
CA GLU A 93 -2.57 -21.36 -7.55
C GLU A 93 -2.95 -19.88 -7.65
N ARG A 94 -4.26 -19.62 -7.56
CA ARG A 94 -4.83 -18.26 -7.52
C ARG A 94 -5.10 -17.88 -6.07
N LEU A 95 -4.36 -16.91 -5.55
CA LEU A 95 -4.69 -16.29 -4.28
C LEU A 95 -5.56 -15.07 -4.55
N LEU A 96 -6.85 -15.16 -4.22
CA LEU A 96 -7.77 -14.04 -4.21
C LEU A 96 -7.75 -13.42 -2.81
N ILE A 97 -7.39 -12.14 -2.76
CA ILE A 97 -7.41 -11.31 -1.55
C ILE A 97 -8.57 -10.33 -1.76
N ASN A 98 -9.70 -10.66 -1.14
CA ASN A 98 -10.96 -9.96 -1.39
C ASN A 98 -11.21 -8.81 -0.41
N ASN A 99 -10.39 -8.66 0.64
CA ASN A 99 -10.59 -7.62 1.65
C ASN A 99 -9.28 -6.93 2.03
N ILE A 100 -9.35 -5.60 2.14
CA ILE A 100 -8.31 -4.72 2.70
C ILE A 100 -7.99 -5.10 4.17
N PHE A 101 -8.89 -5.82 4.84
CA PHE A 101 -8.71 -6.29 6.21
C PHE A 101 -8.05 -7.68 6.30
N ASP A 102 -8.02 -8.46 5.23
CA ASP A 102 -7.41 -9.80 5.22
C ASP A 102 -5.86 -9.71 5.12
N TYR A 103 -5.33 -8.57 4.66
CA TYR A 103 -3.89 -8.24 4.64
C TYR A 103 -3.65 -6.74 4.86
N ILE A 104 -2.47 -6.38 5.37
CA ILE A 104 -2.15 -5.02 5.81
C ILE A 104 -1.98 -4.07 4.60
N ILE A 105 -2.97 -3.21 4.33
CA ILE A 105 -2.81 -2.02 3.48
C ILE A 105 -2.66 -0.79 4.38
N VAL A 106 -1.49 -0.18 4.35
CA VAL A 106 -1.20 1.02 5.14
C VAL A 106 -0.93 2.20 4.24
N GLU A 107 -1.64 3.30 4.49
CA GLU A 107 -1.31 4.57 3.89
C GLU A 107 -0.28 5.31 4.75
N LYS A 108 0.90 5.55 4.17
CA LYS A 108 1.92 6.41 4.76
C LYS A 108 1.60 7.86 4.40
N PHE A 109 1.13 8.61 5.39
CA PHE A 109 0.85 10.03 5.22
C PHE A 109 2.11 10.85 4.98
N THR A 110 1.95 11.89 4.17
CA THR A 110 2.94 12.96 4.06
C THR A 110 2.91 13.83 5.32
N PRO A 111 3.94 14.65 5.59
CA PRO A 111 3.86 15.68 6.63
C PRO A 111 2.71 16.66 6.39
N PRO A 112 2.25 17.38 7.43
CA PRO A 112 1.27 18.44 7.28
C PRO A 112 1.73 19.50 6.27
N LEU A 113 0.76 20.06 5.54
CA LEU A 113 1.05 21.05 4.50
C LEU A 113 0.99 22.46 5.08
N ASN A 114 1.77 23.37 4.49
CA ASN A 114 1.73 24.80 4.77
C ASN A 114 1.82 25.11 6.28
N VAL A 115 2.83 24.54 6.95
CA VAL A 115 3.10 24.85 8.36
C VAL A 115 3.53 26.31 8.44
N THR A 116 2.73 27.14 9.12
CA THR A 116 3.01 28.56 9.33
C THR A 116 3.02 28.88 10.81
N VAL A 117 3.89 29.81 11.19
CA VAL A 117 4.02 30.30 12.56
C VAL A 117 3.90 31.81 12.53
N ASN A 118 3.07 32.36 13.40
CA ASN A 118 3.00 33.80 13.63
C ASN A 118 3.18 34.07 15.12
N CYS A 119 4.25 34.78 15.46
CA CYS A 119 4.58 35.15 16.83
C CYS A 119 4.36 36.65 17.01
N THR A 120 3.72 37.01 18.11
CA THR A 120 3.45 38.39 18.47
C THR A 120 4.21 38.70 19.75
N GLU A 121 5.22 39.57 19.65
CA GLU A 121 6.05 39.98 20.80
C GLU A 121 5.23 40.58 21.93
N ALA A 122 4.27 41.45 21.61
CA ALA A 122 3.43 42.12 22.60
C ALA A 122 2.61 41.15 23.47
N SER A 123 2.26 39.96 22.96
CA SER A 123 1.52 38.93 23.69
C SER A 123 2.38 37.75 24.10
N HIS A 124 3.69 37.77 23.80
CA HIS A 124 4.63 36.65 23.99
C HIS A 124 4.04 35.30 23.57
N SER A 125 3.29 35.28 22.47
CA SER A 125 2.55 34.09 22.02
C SER A 125 2.81 33.82 20.55
N CYS A 126 2.82 32.54 20.20
CA CYS A 126 2.95 32.06 18.83
C CYS A 126 1.74 31.21 18.48
N ASN A 127 1.14 31.51 17.34
CA ASN A 127 0.11 30.69 16.74
C ASN A 127 0.72 29.85 15.60
N ILE A 128 0.42 28.56 15.60
CA ILE A 128 0.92 27.61 14.60
C ILE A 128 -0.28 27.06 13.84
N TRP A 129 -0.25 27.14 12.52
CA TRP A 129 -1.29 26.58 11.65
C TRP A 129 -0.68 25.63 10.64
N TRP A 130 -1.48 24.66 10.21
CA TRP A 130 -1.15 23.76 9.12
C TRP A 130 -2.43 23.28 8.44
N LYS A 131 -2.28 22.77 7.24
CA LYS A 131 -3.30 21.99 6.53
C LYS A 131 -3.01 20.50 6.72
N PRO A 132 -4.05 19.64 6.75
CA PRO A 132 -3.87 18.19 6.78
C PRO A 132 -3.00 17.70 5.61
N PRO A 133 -2.35 16.54 5.76
CA PRO A 133 -1.61 15.93 4.66
C PRO A 133 -2.56 15.53 3.52
N ARG A 134 -1.99 15.39 2.32
CA ARG A 134 -2.75 14.79 1.20
C ARG A 134 -2.91 13.30 1.47
N THR A 135 -4.09 12.80 1.14
CA THR A 135 -4.45 11.40 1.29
C THR A 135 -4.94 10.81 -0.02
N SER A 136 -4.75 9.51 -0.20
CA SER A 136 -5.17 8.75 -1.38
C SER A 136 -6.68 8.69 -1.54
N TYR A 137 -7.42 8.88 -0.44
CA TYR A 137 -8.87 9.02 -0.42
C TYR A 137 -9.32 10.10 0.56
N LYS A 138 -10.58 10.53 0.48
CA LYS A 138 -11.12 11.60 1.33
C LYS A 138 -11.28 11.12 2.77
N LYS A 139 -10.31 11.45 3.64
CA LYS A 139 -10.41 11.23 5.09
C LYS A 139 -11.04 12.43 5.80
N ARG A 140 -11.75 12.16 6.90
CA ARG A 140 -12.25 13.21 7.80
C ARG A 140 -11.08 13.81 8.58
N SER A 141 -11.10 15.13 8.80
CA SER A 141 -10.05 15.82 9.56
C SER A 141 -9.86 15.28 10.98
N SER A 142 -10.93 14.77 11.59
CA SER A 142 -10.92 14.16 12.92
C SER A 142 -10.12 12.85 13.01
N CYS A 143 -9.73 12.25 11.88
CA CYS A 143 -8.92 11.03 11.85
C CYS A 143 -7.42 11.29 12.07
N PHE A 144 -6.96 12.54 11.94
CA PHE A 144 -5.55 12.87 12.08
C PHE A 144 -5.20 13.23 13.52
N LYS A 145 -4.08 12.67 14.00
CA LYS A 145 -3.39 13.10 15.21
C LYS A 145 -2.04 13.68 14.80
N TYR A 146 -1.60 14.72 15.49
CA TYR A 146 -0.38 15.45 15.18
C TYR A 146 0.52 15.50 16.41
N ASP A 147 1.80 15.24 16.20
CA ASP A 147 2.85 15.48 17.18
C ASP A 147 3.62 16.74 16.77
N ILE A 148 3.84 17.65 17.72
CA ILE A 148 4.53 18.92 17.50
C ILE A 148 5.78 18.93 18.36
N VAL A 149 6.93 19.04 17.71
CA VAL A 149 8.23 19.15 18.38
C VAL A 149 8.71 20.60 18.24
N ILE A 150 8.89 21.27 19.37
CA ILE A 150 9.39 22.65 19.45
C ILE A 150 10.77 22.61 20.10
N GLU A 151 11.80 22.94 19.33
CA GLU A 151 13.18 22.99 19.81
C GLU A 151 13.61 24.45 19.97
N LYS A 152 14.21 24.77 21.12
CA LYS A 152 14.92 26.04 21.29
C LYS A 152 16.31 25.87 20.70
N LYS A 153 16.69 26.77 19.80
CA LYS A 153 18.07 26.92 19.35
C LYS A 153 18.88 27.72 20.37
#